data_AF-A0A251VHL1-F1
#
_entry.id   AF-A0A251VHL1-F1
#
_cell.length_a   1.000
_cell.length_b   1.000
_cell.length_c   1.000
_cell.angle_alpha   90.00
_cell.angle_beta   90.00
_cell.angle_gamma   90.00
#
_symmetry.space_group_name_H-M   'P 1'
#
loop_
_entity.id
_entity.type
_entity.pdbx_description
1 polymer ?
#
loop_
_entity_poly.entity_id
_entity_poly.type
_entity_poly.pdbx_seq_one_letter_code
_entity_poly.pdbx_strand_id
1 'polypeptide(L)'
;MAIRAYITTLVSSIHAAENIEDGNRGSRFTKTRVTERNGGLEGRRALLLSTVAAATATDSQTQLLQKYLKKSQDNKAKNDKERLDSYYKRNYKDYFAYEEGTIRQKKELTEAEKGILDWLQANK
;
A
#
# COMPACT_ATOMS: atom_id res chain seq x y z
N MET A 1 -39.35 -0.66 20.31
CA MET A 1 -38.70 -1.73 19.50
C MET A 1 -37.59 -1.19 18.59
N ALA A 2 -37.74 -0.04 17.91
CA ALA A 2 -36.76 0.45 16.92
C ALA A 2 -35.39 0.90 17.49
N ILE A 3 -35.38 1.50 18.69
CA ILE A 3 -34.15 2.06 19.28
C ILE A 3 -33.14 0.96 19.65
N ARG A 4 -33.61 -0.20 20.12
CA ARG A 4 -32.74 -1.33 20.45
C ARG A 4 -32.06 -1.93 19.20
N ALA A 5 -32.75 -1.96 18.06
CA ALA A 5 -32.21 -2.46 16.80
C ALA A 5 -31.13 -1.54 16.21
N TYR A 6 -31.25 -0.22 16.40
CA TYR A 6 -30.24 0.75 15.96
C TYR A 6 -28.98 0.71 16.81
N ILE A 7 -29.11 0.48 18.12
CA ILE A 7 -27.97 0.36 19.03
C ILE A 7 -27.18 -0.92 18.73
N THR A 8 -27.84 -2.06 18.47
CA THR A 8 -27.13 -3.30 18.11
C THR A 8 -26.41 -3.21 16.77
N THR A 9 -26.98 -2.57 15.74
CA THR A 9 -26.27 -2.41 14.45
C THR A 9 -25.03 -1.53 14.58
N LEU A 10 -25.10 -0.46 15.37
CA LEU A 10 -23.95 0.40 15.64
C LEU A 10 -22.85 -0.35 16.39
N VAL A 11 -23.19 -1.08 17.46
CA VAL A 11 -22.20 -1.85 18.25
C VAL A 11 -21.51 -2.93 17.39
N SER A 12 -22.24 -3.61 16.51
CA SER A 12 -21.66 -4.59 15.58
C SER A 12 -20.69 -3.96 14.57
N SER A 13 -20.99 -2.77 14.07
CA SER A 13 -20.11 -2.06 13.13
C SER A 13 -18.81 -1.58 13.77
N ILE A 14 -18.84 -1.25 15.06
CA ILE A 14 -17.67 -0.80 15.83
C ILE A 14 -16.73 -1.97 16.12
N HIS A 15 -17.24 -3.12 16.57
CA HIS A 15 -16.43 -4.33 16.78
C HIS A 15 -15.80 -4.88 15.48
N ALA A 16 -16.43 -4.67 14.32
CA ALA A 16 -15.86 -5.06 13.03
C ALA A 16 -14.69 -4.15 12.58
N ALA A 17 -14.67 -2.89 13.02
CA ALA A 17 -13.61 -1.94 12.71
C ALA A 17 -12.37 -2.12 13.59
N GLU A 18 -12.52 -2.57 14.83
CA GLU A 18 -11.43 -2.79 15.79
C GLU A 18 -10.51 -3.98 15.40
N ASN A 19 -10.95 -4.86 14.50
CA ASN A 19 -10.16 -6.00 14.01
C ASN A 19 -9.28 -5.68 12.78
N ILE A 20 -9.19 -4.42 12.37
CA ILE A 20 -8.46 -3.99 11.16
C ILE A 20 -7.34 -3.01 11.54
N GLU A 21 -6.40 -3.42 12.40
CA GLU A 21 -5.05 -2.86 12.65
C GLU A 21 -4.46 -3.79 13.74
N ASP A 22 -3.41 -4.60 13.56
CA ASP A 22 -2.04 -4.20 13.26
C ASP A 22 -1.18 -5.41 12.81
N GLY A 23 -0.80 -5.41 11.53
CA GLY A 23 0.30 -6.20 10.97
C GLY A 23 1.49 -5.30 10.66
N ASN A 24 2.12 -4.76 11.70
CA ASN A 24 3.32 -3.92 11.65
C ASN A 24 4.53 -4.68 11.05
N ARG A 25 5.01 -4.35 9.83
CA ARG A 25 6.43 -4.48 9.41
C ARG A 25 6.87 -3.49 8.33
N GLY A 26 7.59 -2.45 8.78
CA GLY A 26 8.88 -2.05 8.21
C GLY A 26 8.90 -1.24 6.90
N SER A 27 8.98 0.09 6.99
CA SER A 27 9.51 0.93 5.92
C SER A 27 10.79 1.64 6.39
N ARG A 28 11.95 1.08 6.04
CA ARG A 28 13.24 1.78 6.11
C ARG A 28 13.34 2.71 4.90
N PHE A 29 13.12 4.00 5.12
CA PHE A 29 13.58 5.03 4.21
C PHE A 29 15.05 5.31 4.49
N THR A 30 15.91 5.07 3.50
CA THR A 30 17.30 5.53 3.49
C THR A 30 17.33 7.05 3.40
N LYS A 31 17.90 7.66 4.45
CA LYS A 31 18.04 9.10 4.66
C LYS A 31 19.14 9.65 3.74
N THR A 32 18.79 10.49 2.76
CA THR A 32 19.73 11.46 2.22
C THR A 32 20.13 12.43 3.33
N ARG A 33 21.44 12.62 3.48
CA ARG A 33 22.06 13.38 4.58
C ARG A 33 21.81 14.88 4.35
N VAL A 34 20.80 15.43 5.00
CA VAL A 34 20.65 16.88 5.18
C VAL A 34 21.03 17.22 6.61
N THR A 35 21.98 18.15 6.70
CA THR A 35 22.65 18.65 7.89
C THR A 35 21.65 19.20 8.91
N GLU A 36 21.84 18.84 10.16
CA GLU A 36 20.99 19.19 11.29
C GLU A 36 21.04 20.68 11.61
N ARG A 37 19.87 21.32 11.75
CA ARG A 37 19.68 22.46 12.64
C ARG A 37 18.44 22.23 13.49
N ASN A 38 18.69 22.22 14.78
CA ASN A 38 17.82 22.08 15.94
C ASN A 38 16.41 22.68 15.78
N GLY A 39 15.39 21.94 16.21
CA GLY A 39 14.09 22.52 16.56
C GLY A 39 12.90 21.59 16.39
N GLY A 40 12.43 21.02 17.50
CA GLY A 40 11.00 20.82 17.73
C GLY A 40 10.32 19.62 17.09
N LEU A 41 9.62 18.86 17.92
CA LEU A 41 8.77 17.70 17.66
C LEU A 41 7.51 18.00 16.80
N GLU A 42 7.56 18.99 15.91
CA GLU A 42 6.36 19.55 15.23
C GLU A 42 6.24 19.17 13.75
N GLY A 43 7.32 18.69 13.11
CA GLY A 43 7.35 18.54 11.65
C GLY A 43 6.64 17.32 11.05
N ARG A 44 6.21 16.33 11.86
CA ARG A 44 5.67 15.04 11.33
C ARG A 44 4.25 14.70 11.75
N ARG A 45 3.61 15.54 12.58
CA ARG A 45 2.22 15.35 13.04
C ARG A 45 1.26 16.41 12.51
N ALA A 46 1.67 17.20 11.52
CA ALA A 46 0.85 18.30 10.98
C ALA A 46 -0.05 17.89 9.78
N LEU A 47 -0.08 16.62 9.37
CA LEU A 47 -0.89 16.15 8.23
C LEU A 47 -2.19 15.44 8.62
N LEU A 48 -2.59 15.49 9.90
CA LEU A 48 -3.80 14.82 10.40
C LEU A 48 -4.83 15.80 10.99
N LEU A 49 -4.97 16.99 10.39
CA LEU A 49 -5.97 17.97 10.85
C LEU A 49 -6.60 18.78 9.70
N SER A 50 -7.07 18.10 8.65
CA SER A 50 -7.82 18.76 7.55
C SER A 50 -9.13 18.06 7.16
N THR A 51 -9.69 17.23 8.03
CA THR A 51 -10.95 16.50 7.75
C THR A 51 -12.21 17.37 7.94
N VAL A 52 -12.10 18.56 8.54
CA VAL A 52 -13.27 19.42 8.85
C VAL A 52 -13.53 20.49 7.77
N ALA A 53 -12.60 20.73 6.85
CA ALA A 53 -12.78 21.73 5.79
C ALA A 53 -13.70 21.28 4.64
N ALA A 54 -14.27 20.07 4.69
CA ALA A 54 -15.17 19.56 3.66
C ALA A 54 -16.59 20.15 3.75
N ALA A 55 -16.93 20.94 4.78
CA ALA A 55 -18.27 21.49 4.96
C ALA A 55 -18.59 22.72 4.06
N THR A 56 -17.63 23.22 3.27
CA THR A 56 -17.82 24.39 2.37
C THR A 56 -17.36 24.11 0.93
N ALA A 57 -17.16 22.85 0.55
CA ALA A 57 -16.83 22.50 -0.83
C ALA A 57 -17.99 22.89 -1.76
N THR A 58 -17.71 23.70 -2.77
CA THR A 58 -18.69 24.05 -3.81
C THR A 58 -19.11 22.79 -4.57
N ASP A 59 -20.33 22.76 -5.12
CA ASP A 59 -20.84 21.59 -5.86
C ASP A 59 -19.90 21.12 -6.99
N SER A 60 -19.14 22.03 -7.59
CA SER A 60 -18.12 21.70 -8.61
C SER A 60 -16.93 20.91 -8.04
N GLN A 61 -16.48 21.23 -6.82
CA GLN A 61 -15.39 20.52 -6.15
C GLN A 61 -15.86 19.15 -5.67
N THR A 62 -17.09 19.05 -5.16
CA THR A 62 -17.68 17.77 -4.74
C THR A 62 -17.88 16.83 -5.94
N GLN A 63 -18.32 17.35 -7.09
CA GLN A 63 -18.43 16.58 -8.34
C GLN A 63 -17.08 16.05 -8.83
N LEU A 64 -16.02 16.87 -8.77
CA LEU A 64 -14.68 16.43 -9.15
C LEU A 64 -14.19 15.31 -8.23
N LEU A 65 -14.38 15.43 -6.92
CA LEU A 65 -14.02 14.40 -5.95
C LEU A 65 -14.79 13.09 -6.19
N GLN A 66 -16.10 13.18 -6.45
CA GLN A 66 -16.91 12.00 -6.78
C GLN A 66 -16.42 11.29 -8.04
N LYS A 67 -15.99 12.04 -9.07
CA LYS A 67 -15.41 11.46 -10.29
C LYS A 67 -14.12 10.68 -10.00
N TYR A 68 -13.23 11.22 -9.17
CA TYR A 68 -11.99 10.51 -8.79
C TYR A 68 -12.25 9.32 -7.87
N LEU A 69 -13.21 9.43 -6.95
CA LEU A 69 -13.63 8.33 -6.09
C LEU A 69 -14.14 7.15 -6.95
N LYS A 70 -15.05 7.44 -7.89
CA LYS A 70 -15.57 6.45 -8.82
C LYS A 70 -14.46 5.81 -9.65
N LYS A 71 -13.55 6.62 -10.21
CA LYS A 71 -12.39 6.09 -10.95
C LYS A 71 -11.51 5.18 -10.08
N SER A 72 -11.31 5.51 -8.82
CA SER A 72 -10.53 4.70 -7.89
C SER A 72 -11.22 3.38 -7.55
N GLN A 73 -12.55 3.38 -7.41
CA GLN A 73 -13.35 2.18 -7.16
C GLN A 73 -13.33 1.26 -8.39
N ASP A 74 -13.62 1.80 -9.58
CA ASP A 74 -13.67 1.06 -10.84
C ASP A 74 -12.32 0.40 -11.17
N ASN A 75 -11.20 1.06 -10.83
CA ASN A 75 -9.84 0.56 -11.13
C ASN A 75 -9.16 -0.15 -9.96
N LYS A 76 -9.84 -0.36 -8.82
CA LYS A 76 -9.21 -0.85 -7.59
C LYS A 76 -8.44 -2.16 -7.83
N ALA A 77 -9.07 -3.15 -8.46
CA ALA A 77 -8.44 -4.45 -8.70
C ALA A 77 -7.19 -4.35 -9.59
N LYS A 78 -7.24 -3.51 -10.63
CA LYS A 78 -6.10 -3.25 -11.51
C LYS A 78 -4.96 -2.58 -10.75
N ASN A 79 -5.27 -1.52 -10.02
CA ASN A 79 -4.28 -0.77 -9.24
C ASN A 79 -3.65 -1.65 -8.15
N ASP A 80 -4.44 -2.47 -7.46
CA ASP A 80 -3.94 -3.38 -6.43
C ASP A 80 -3.00 -4.43 -7.03
N LYS A 81 -3.35 -4.99 -8.18
CA LYS A 81 -2.48 -5.92 -8.91
C LYS A 81 -1.16 -5.26 -9.30
N GLU A 82 -1.20 -4.07 -9.91
CA GLU A 82 0.00 -3.33 -10.30
C GLU A 82 0.88 -2.96 -9.11
N ARG A 83 0.28 -2.60 -7.97
CA ARG A 83 1.00 -2.33 -6.71
C ARG A 83 1.71 -3.57 -6.19
N LEU A 84 1.04 -4.72 -6.19
CA LEU A 84 1.64 -5.98 -5.75
C LEU A 84 2.76 -6.43 -6.70
N ASP A 85 2.51 -6.39 -8.01
CA ASP A 85 3.52 -6.77 -9.01
C ASP A 85 4.77 -5.89 -8.91
N SER A 86 4.58 -4.57 -8.78
CA SER A 86 5.68 -3.62 -8.56
C SER A 86 6.44 -3.91 -7.26
N TYR A 87 5.72 -4.29 -6.19
CA TYR A 87 6.33 -4.64 -4.92
C TYR A 87 7.20 -5.88 -5.06
N TYR A 88 6.69 -6.97 -5.64
CA TYR A 88 7.47 -8.19 -5.83
C TYR A 88 8.64 -7.96 -6.78
N LYS A 89 8.43 -7.24 -7.88
CA LYS A 89 9.48 -6.88 -8.82
C LYS A 89 10.64 -6.16 -8.14
N ARG A 90 10.36 -5.11 -7.37
CA ARG A 90 11.41 -4.33 -6.70
C ARG A 90 12.12 -5.12 -5.59
N ASN A 91 11.39 -5.93 -4.84
CA ASN A 91 11.97 -6.61 -3.67
C ASN A 91 12.73 -7.89 -4.04
N TYR A 92 12.30 -8.62 -5.08
CA TYR A 92 12.87 -9.93 -5.39
C TYR A 92 13.82 -9.93 -6.58
N LYS A 93 13.85 -8.86 -7.38
CA LYS A 93 14.74 -8.77 -8.55
C LYS A 93 16.21 -8.97 -8.17
N ASP A 94 16.69 -8.29 -7.14
CA ASP A 94 18.12 -8.36 -6.78
C ASP A 94 18.49 -9.73 -6.19
N TYR A 95 17.61 -10.33 -5.38
CA TYR A 95 17.83 -11.68 -4.84
C TYR A 95 17.89 -12.72 -5.95
N PHE A 96 16.94 -12.71 -6.87
CA PHE A 96 16.94 -13.65 -7.99
C PHE A 96 18.08 -13.37 -8.96
N ALA A 97 18.43 -12.12 -9.23
CA ALA A 97 19.57 -11.77 -10.07
C ALA A 97 20.90 -12.24 -9.48
N TYR A 98 21.05 -12.22 -8.16
CA TYR A 98 22.21 -12.79 -7.47
C TYR A 98 22.29 -14.31 -7.69
N GLU A 99 21.17 -15.03 -7.54
CA GLU A 99 21.10 -16.48 -7.76
C GLU A 99 21.20 -16.87 -9.25
N GLU A 100 20.87 -15.97 -10.19
CA GLU A 100 20.82 -16.23 -11.64
C GLU A 100 22.14 -16.85 -12.15
N GLY A 101 23.28 -16.33 -11.70
CA GLY A 101 24.60 -16.82 -12.12
C GLY A 101 24.85 -18.28 -11.70
N THR A 102 24.54 -18.61 -10.45
CA THR A 102 24.68 -19.97 -9.90
C THR A 102 23.70 -20.93 -10.58
N ILE A 103 22.44 -20.51 -10.78
CA ILE A 103 21.40 -21.33 -11.38
C ILE A 103 21.74 -21.66 -12.85
N ARG A 104 22.23 -20.70 -13.63
CA ARG A 104 22.60 -20.91 -15.05
C ARG A 104 23.77 -21.86 -15.26
N GLN A 105 24.61 -22.07 -14.25
CA GLN A 105 25.75 -22.99 -14.30
C GLN A 105 25.37 -24.43 -13.95
N LYS A 106 24.18 -24.67 -13.38
CA LYS A 106 23.71 -26.00 -13.04
C LYS A 106 23.28 -26.76 -14.31
N LYS A 107 23.63 -28.05 -14.37
CA LYS A 107 23.24 -28.95 -15.47
C LYS A 107 21.77 -29.37 -15.38
N GLU A 108 21.26 -29.52 -14.16
CA GLU A 108 19.87 -29.88 -13.89
C GLU A 108 19.23 -28.78 -13.03
N LEU A 109 18.14 -28.20 -13.53
CA LEU A 109 17.38 -27.18 -12.81
C LEU A 109 16.13 -27.80 -12.20
N THR A 110 15.93 -27.49 -10.92
CA THR A 110 14.65 -27.73 -10.23
C THR A 110 13.53 -26.87 -10.83
N GLU A 111 12.29 -27.25 -10.58
CA GLU A 111 11.12 -26.48 -11.04
C GLU A 111 11.14 -25.03 -10.53
N ALA A 112 11.55 -24.84 -9.27
CA ALA A 112 11.68 -23.51 -8.67
C ALA A 112 12.76 -22.65 -9.38
N GLU A 113 13.91 -23.25 -9.71
CA GLU A 113 14.99 -22.55 -10.40
C GLU A 113 14.60 -22.16 -11.83
N LYS A 114 13.84 -23.00 -12.53
CA LYS A 114 13.24 -22.64 -13.82
C LYS A 114 12.28 -21.46 -13.66
N GLY A 115 11.40 -21.51 -12.66
CA GLY A 115 10.48 -20.41 -12.35
C GLY A 115 11.19 -19.09 -12.04
N ILE A 116 12.33 -19.13 -11.35
CA ILE A 116 13.17 -17.95 -11.08
C ILE A 116 13.73 -17.36 -12.38
N LEU A 117 14.26 -18.19 -13.28
CA LEU A 117 14.77 -17.72 -14.57
C LEU A 117 13.67 -17.12 -15.44
N ASP A 118 12.51 -17.78 -15.51
CA ASP A 118 11.36 -17.31 -16.28
C ASP A 118 10.85 -15.97 -15.73
N TRP A 119 10.74 -15.85 -14.40
CA TRP A 119 10.33 -14.62 -13.75
C TRP A 119 11.34 -13.49 -14.00
N LEU A 120 12.64 -13.75 -13.92
CA LEU A 120 13.68 -12.77 -14.23
C LEU A 120 13.65 -12.33 -15.69
N GLN A 121 13.37 -13.25 -16.61
CA GLN A 121 13.23 -12.92 -18.03
C GLN A 121 12.01 -12.02 -18.29
N ALA A 122 10.88 -12.30 -17.64
CA ALA A 122 9.67 -11.49 -17.74
C ALA A 122 9.81 -10.11 -17.05
N ASN A 123 10.71 -9.98 -16.08
CA ASN A 123 10.85 -8.81 -15.22
C ASN A 123 12.20 -8.06 -15.35
N LYS A 124 13.02 -8.38 -16.35
CA LYS A 124 14.33 -7.76 -16.55
C LYS A 124 14.25 -6.25 -16.81
#